data_AF-A0A411E657-F1
#
_entry.id   AF-A0A411E657-F1
#
_cell.length_a   1.000
_cell.length_b   1.000
_cell.length_c   1.000
_cell.angle_alpha   90.00
_cell.angle_beta   90.00
_cell.angle_gamma   90.00
#
_symmetry.space_group_name_H-M   'P 1'
#
loop_
_entity.id
_entity.type
_entity.pdbx_description
1 polymer ?
#
loop_
_entity_poly.entity_id
_entity_poly.type
_entity_poly.pdbx_seq_one_letter_code
_entity_poly.pdbx_strand_id
1 'polypeptide(L)'
;MILLVQVVGALLGLLAVLFGAFGAHVLKKSLSEELLRSFETGVKYQMYHALLLVVLGFNLGFTSALETYMAYCFIFGTLLFSFSIYGLCLSSAKGRKWKFLGPVTPVGGLLLLAGWALLFYSFIAHIV
;
A
#
# COMPACT_ATOMS: atom_id res chain seq x y z
N MET A 1 -13.10 -14.18 -3.72
CA MET A 1 -12.61 -12.81 -3.48
C MET A 1 -12.26 -12.59 -2.00
N ILE A 2 -13.18 -12.88 -1.07
CA ILE A 2 -12.96 -12.74 0.39
C ILE A 2 -11.59 -13.26 0.86
N LEU A 3 -11.30 -14.56 0.64
CA LEU A 3 -10.03 -15.16 1.07
C LEU A 3 -8.80 -14.49 0.45
N LEU A 4 -8.89 -14.08 -0.82
CA LEU A 4 -7.80 -13.36 -1.49
C LEU A 4 -7.52 -12.04 -0.77
N VAL A 5 -8.56 -11.25 -0.51
CA VAL A 5 -8.43 -9.95 0.17
C VAL A 5 -7.86 -10.10 1.58
N GLN A 6 -8.34 -11.09 2.33
CA GLN A 6 -7.85 -11.39 3.68
C GLN A 6 -6.38 -11.83 3.66
N VAL A 7 -6.01 -12.76 2.79
CA VAL A 7 -4.63 -13.26 2.66
C VAL A 7 -3.69 -12.14 2.24
N VAL A 8 -4.07 -11.33 1.26
CA VAL A 8 -3.26 -10.19 0.81
C VAL A 8 -3.13 -9.14 1.90
N GLY A 9 -4.22 -8.79 2.59
CA GLY A 9 -4.19 -7.87 3.74
C GLY A 9 -3.25 -8.35 4.84
N ALA A 10 -3.35 -9.62 5.24
CA ALA A 10 -2.48 -10.22 6.24
C ALA A 10 -1.01 -10.24 5.80
N LEU A 11 -0.74 -10.61 4.54
CA LEU A 11 0.62 -10.62 3.98
C LEU A 11 1.22 -9.21 3.93
N LEU A 12 0.47 -8.22 3.47
CA LEU A 12 0.92 -6.82 3.44
C LEU A 12 1.17 -6.31 4.86
N GLY A 13 0.34 -6.67 5.85
CA GLY A 13 0.56 -6.32 7.25
C GLY A 13 1.84 -6.94 7.81
N LEU A 14 2.05 -8.24 7.59
CA LEU A 14 3.26 -8.95 7.96
C LEU A 14 4.51 -8.27 7.38
N LEU A 15 4.49 -7.99 6.08
CA LEU A 15 5.60 -7.34 5.39
C LEU A 15 5.81 -5.89 5.88
N ALA A 16 4.75 -5.18 6.27
CA ALA A 16 4.88 -3.82 6.79
C ALA A 16 5.56 -3.80 8.16
N VAL A 17 5.25 -4.76 9.04
CA VAL A 17 5.97 -4.94 10.32
C VAL A 17 7.45 -5.27 10.05
N LEU A 18 7.71 -6.23 9.15
CA LEU A 18 9.06 -6.63 8.76
C LEU A 18 9.87 -5.42 8.24
N PHE A 19 9.33 -4.70 7.27
CA PHE A 19 10.01 -3.56 6.66
C PHE A 19 10.12 -2.38 7.63
N GLY A 20 9.11 -2.13 8.48
CA GLY A 20 9.19 -1.11 9.54
C GLY A 20 10.33 -1.37 10.51
N ALA A 21 10.45 -2.60 11.02
CA ALA A 21 11.55 -3.00 11.89
C ALA A 21 12.91 -2.90 11.17
N PHE A 22 12.98 -3.34 9.91
CA PHE A 22 14.18 -3.22 9.08
C PHE A 22 14.58 -1.75 8.86
N GLY A 23 13.63 -0.87 8.61
CA GLY A 23 13.81 0.58 8.50
C GLY A 23 14.42 1.18 9.76
N ALA A 24 13.78 0.93 10.91
CA ALA A 24 14.14 1.53 12.18
C ALA A 24 15.50 1.05 12.73
N HIS A 25 15.82 -0.23 12.56
CA HIS A 25 17.00 -0.83 13.19
C HIS A 25 18.19 -1.00 12.24
N VAL A 26 17.96 -1.30 10.97
CA VAL A 26 19.04 -1.58 10.00
C VAL A 26 19.28 -0.38 9.09
N LEU A 27 18.25 0.11 8.40
CA LEU A 27 18.41 1.12 7.36
C LEU A 27 18.73 2.52 7.90
N LYS A 28 18.38 2.83 9.14
CA LYS A 28 18.67 4.13 9.77
C LYS A 28 20.14 4.54 9.73
N LYS A 29 21.07 3.57 9.72
CA LYS A 29 22.53 3.84 9.63
C LYS A 29 23.03 4.01 8.20
N SER A 30 22.25 3.59 7.20
CA SER A 30 22.68 3.51 5.80
C SER A 30 21.93 4.47 4.88
N LEU A 31 20.75 4.95 5.28
CA LEU A 31 19.96 5.93 4.55
C LEU A 31 20.17 7.34 5.10
N SER A 32 20.13 8.34 4.22
CA SER A 32 19.94 9.72 4.64
C SER A 32 18.58 9.88 5.34
N GLU A 33 18.43 10.92 6.16
CA GLU A 33 17.15 11.18 6.85
C GLU A 33 15.97 11.30 5.87
N GLU A 34 16.18 11.93 4.71
CA GLU A 34 15.16 12.05 3.66
C GLU A 34 14.74 10.70 3.09
N LEU A 35 15.70 9.82 2.78
CA LEU A 35 15.42 8.49 2.26
C LEU A 35 14.76 7.59 3.31
N LEU A 36 15.16 7.73 4.58
CA LEU A 36 14.54 7.00 5.68
C LEU A 36 13.08 7.43 5.89
N ARG A 37 12.80 8.74 5.92
CA ARG A 37 11.42 9.26 6.01
C ARG A 37 10.55 8.80 4.82
N SER A 38 11.13 8.77 3.63
CA SER A 38 10.44 8.25 2.44
C SER A 38 10.14 6.77 2.59
N PHE A 39 11.10 5.97 3.04
CA PHE A 39 10.91 4.54 3.30
C PHE A 39 9.82 4.30 4.35
N GLU A 40 9.83 5.05 5.45
CA GLU A 40 8.80 4.99 6.50
C GLU A 40 7.41 5.39 5.98
N THR A 41 7.34 6.33 5.03
CA THR A 41 6.09 6.68 4.35
C THR A 41 5.54 5.48 3.57
N GLY A 42 6.40 4.75 2.85
CA GLY A 42 6.02 3.50 2.18
C GLY A 42 5.44 2.47 3.17
N VAL A 43 6.11 2.28 4.32
CA VAL A 43 5.67 1.33 5.38
C VAL A 43 4.33 1.74 5.96
N LYS A 44 4.13 3.03 6.25
CA LYS A 44 2.88 3.57 6.80
C LYS A 44 1.71 3.33 5.86
N TYR A 45 1.86 3.66 4.57
CA TYR A 45 0.82 3.44 3.58
C TYR A 45 0.55 1.95 3.37
N GLN A 46 1.57 1.09 3.41
CA GLN A 46 1.38 -0.36 3.33
C GLN A 46 0.56 -0.88 4.51
N MET A 47 0.90 -0.49 5.74
CA MET A 47 0.20 -0.95 6.94
C MET A 47 -1.27 -0.49 6.96
N TYR A 48 -1.54 0.77 6.62
CA TYR A 48 -2.91 1.29 6.63
C TYR A 48 -3.81 0.53 5.66
N HIS A 49 -3.33 0.27 4.45
CA HIS A 49 -4.13 -0.44 3.46
C HIS A 49 -4.16 -1.95 3.69
N ALA A 50 -3.14 -2.54 4.34
CA ALA A 50 -3.20 -3.91 4.83
C ALA A 50 -4.35 -4.10 5.83
N LEU A 51 -4.42 -3.24 6.85
CA LEU A 51 -5.48 -3.29 7.87
C LEU A 51 -6.86 -3.04 7.24
N LEU A 52 -6.96 -2.06 6.33
CA LEU A 52 -8.19 -1.82 5.59
C LEU A 52 -8.63 -3.05 4.79
N LEU A 53 -7.73 -3.69 4.05
CA LEU A 53 -8.05 -4.91 3.30
C LEU A 53 -8.54 -6.03 4.21
N VAL A 54 -7.93 -6.23 5.38
CA VAL A 54 -8.42 -7.20 6.37
C VAL A 54 -9.84 -6.83 6.83
N VAL A 55 -10.10 -5.56 7.16
CA VAL A 55 -11.44 -5.08 7.54
C VAL A 55 -12.45 -5.31 6.42
N LEU A 56 -12.16 -4.90 5.19
CA LEU A 56 -13.04 -5.13 4.04
C LEU A 56 -13.26 -6.63 3.79
N GLY A 57 -12.22 -7.44 3.95
CA GLY A 57 -12.27 -8.90 3.85
C GLY A 57 -13.21 -9.57 4.86
N PHE A 58 -13.46 -8.95 6.00
CA PHE A 58 -14.44 -9.45 6.99
C PHE A 58 -15.84 -8.85 6.84
N ASN A 59 -15.96 -7.67 6.23
CA ASN A 59 -17.21 -6.92 6.21
C ASN A 59 -17.93 -6.91 4.87
N LEU A 60 -17.24 -7.21 3.76
CA LEU A 60 -17.83 -7.21 2.42
C LEU A 60 -18.00 -8.63 1.87
N GLY A 61 -19.11 -8.84 1.15
CA GLY A 61 -19.37 -10.08 0.43
C GLY A 61 -18.60 -10.18 -0.88
N PHE A 62 -18.18 -9.05 -1.43
CA PHE A 62 -17.58 -8.94 -2.77
C PHE A 62 -18.47 -9.55 -3.86
N THR A 63 -19.78 -9.31 -3.73
CA THR A 63 -20.80 -9.78 -4.69
C THR A 63 -21.04 -8.77 -5.81
N SER A 64 -20.56 -7.53 -5.65
CA SER A 64 -20.65 -6.48 -6.66
C SER A 64 -19.31 -6.19 -7.35
N ALA A 65 -19.39 -5.65 -8.57
CA ALA A 65 -18.21 -5.16 -9.28
C ALA A 65 -17.54 -4.00 -8.52
N LEU A 66 -18.33 -3.17 -7.84
CA LEU A 66 -17.85 -2.04 -7.04
C LEU A 66 -16.91 -2.51 -5.91
N GLU A 67 -17.36 -3.47 -5.09
CA GLU A 67 -16.54 -4.03 -4.00
C GLU A 67 -15.27 -4.70 -4.54
N THR A 68 -15.39 -5.39 -5.68
CA THR A 68 -14.24 -6.04 -6.33
C THR A 68 -13.20 -5.03 -6.81
N TYR A 69 -13.62 -3.98 -7.51
CA TYR A 69 -12.71 -2.92 -7.96
C TYR A 69 -12.12 -2.14 -6.80
N MET A 70 -12.88 -1.90 -5.74
CA MET A 70 -12.38 -1.29 -4.50
C MET A 70 -11.21 -2.10 -3.91
N ALA A 71 -11.35 -3.43 -3.79
CA ALA A 71 -10.26 -4.29 -3.33
C ALA A 71 -9.05 -4.24 -4.25
N TYR A 72 -9.23 -4.32 -5.57
CA TYR A 72 -8.13 -4.25 -6.53
C TYR A 72 -7.39 -2.91 -6.47
N CYS A 73 -8.11 -1.79 -6.35
CA CYS A 73 -7.53 -0.47 -6.16
C CYS A 73 -6.59 -0.43 -4.95
N PHE A 74 -7.00 -0.99 -3.80
CA PHE A 74 -6.15 -1.02 -2.61
C PHE A 74 -4.98 -1.99 -2.71
N ILE A 75 -5.19 -3.18 -3.27
CA ILE A 75 -4.12 -4.18 -3.45
C ILE A 75 -3.05 -3.65 -4.40
N PHE A 76 -3.43 -3.31 -5.63
CA PHE A 76 -2.47 -2.83 -6.64
C PHE A 76 -1.94 -1.44 -6.29
N GLY A 77 -2.78 -0.56 -5.74
CA GLY A 77 -2.34 0.75 -5.27
C GLY A 77 -1.25 0.65 -4.22
N THR A 78 -1.39 -0.26 -3.25
CA THR A 78 -0.38 -0.46 -2.19
C THR A 78 0.90 -1.07 -2.75
N LEU A 79 0.80 -2.07 -3.62
CA LEU A 79 1.96 -2.69 -4.26
C LEU A 79 2.75 -1.64 -5.07
N LEU A 80 2.07 -0.88 -5.92
CA LEU A 80 2.72 0.12 -6.77
C LEU A 80 3.22 1.32 -5.97
N PHE A 81 2.53 1.76 -4.92
CA PHE A 81 2.93 2.93 -4.14
C PHE A 81 4.06 2.60 -3.16
N SER A 82 3.88 1.62 -2.28
CA SER A 82 4.84 1.37 -1.20
C SER A 82 6.09 0.66 -1.70
N PHE A 83 5.97 -0.33 -2.59
CA PHE A 83 7.13 -1.11 -3.02
C PHE A 83 8.00 -0.35 -4.03
N SER A 84 7.43 0.58 -4.81
CA SER A 84 8.24 1.49 -5.61
C SER A 84 9.10 2.42 -4.74
N ILE A 85 8.53 2.95 -3.64
CA ILE A 85 9.25 3.78 -2.67
C ILE A 85 10.41 3.00 -2.05
N TYR A 86 10.18 1.75 -1.61
CA TYR A 86 11.26 0.91 -1.09
C TYR A 86 12.37 0.71 -2.12
N GLY A 87 12.00 0.38 -3.36
CA GLY A 87 12.95 0.24 -4.46
C GLY A 87 13.74 1.52 -4.71
N LEU A 88 13.10 2.68 -4.73
CA LEU A 88 13.74 3.98 -4.90
C LEU A 88 14.71 4.30 -3.77
N CYS A 89 14.32 4.08 -2.51
CA CYS A 89 15.17 4.31 -1.34
C CYS A 89 16.40 3.40 -1.35
N LEU A 90 16.21 2.09 -1.52
CA LEU A 90 17.30 1.11 -1.49
C LEU A 90 18.25 1.24 -2.69
N SER A 91 17.71 1.53 -3.87
CA SER A 91 18.52 1.72 -5.08
C SER A 91 19.35 3.02 -4.98
N SER A 92 18.75 4.11 -4.49
CA SER A 92 19.45 5.38 -4.25
C SER A 92 20.56 5.25 -3.21
N ALA A 93 20.35 4.48 -2.14
CA ALA A 93 21.37 4.20 -1.14
C ALA A 93 22.60 3.46 -1.72
N LYS A 94 22.39 2.64 -2.76
CA LYS A 94 23.47 1.94 -3.49
C LYS A 94 24.09 2.76 -4.61
N GLY A 95 23.76 4.05 -4.71
CA GLY A 95 24.19 4.93 -5.80
C GLY A 95 23.56 4.60 -7.17
N ARG A 96 22.61 3.67 -7.22
CA ARG A 96 21.92 3.25 -8.45
C ARG A 96 20.50 3.81 -8.45
N LYS A 97 20.27 5.00 -8.99
CA LYS A 97 18.91 5.58 -9.02
C LYS A 97 18.03 4.83 -10.03
N TRP A 98 17.14 3.95 -9.57
CA TRP A 98 16.11 3.31 -10.41
C TRP A 98 14.99 4.29 -10.78
N LYS A 99 15.32 5.27 -11.62
CA LYS A 99 14.42 6.38 -11.99
C LYS A 99 13.09 5.93 -12.61
N PHE A 100 13.05 4.75 -13.23
CA PHE A 100 11.82 4.19 -13.81
C PHE A 100 10.74 3.90 -12.75
N LEU A 101 11.09 3.75 -11.48
CA LEU A 101 10.13 3.58 -10.38
C LEU A 101 9.47 4.90 -9.95
N GLY A 102 10.03 6.06 -10.33
CA GLY A 102 9.50 7.38 -9.97
C GLY A 102 8.05 7.58 -10.40
N PRO A 103 7.69 7.32 -11.68
CA PRO A 103 6.31 7.40 -12.15
C PRO A 103 5.38 6.30 -11.60
N VAL A 104 5.90 5.21 -11.02
CA VAL A 104 5.09 4.10 -10.51
C VAL A 104 4.37 4.49 -9.21
N THR A 105 5.05 5.25 -8.34
CA THR A 105 4.49 5.74 -7.07
C THR A 105 3.19 6.54 -7.26
N PRO A 106 3.11 7.58 -8.12
CA PRO A 106 1.88 8.34 -8.31
C PRO A 106 0.75 7.51 -8.92
N VAL A 107 1.05 6.53 -9.80
CA VAL A 107 0.03 5.59 -10.31
C VAL A 107 -0.56 4.77 -9.16
N GLY A 108 0.29 4.25 -8.27
CA GLY A 108 -0.15 3.59 -7.05
C GLY A 108 -1.03 4.51 -6.18
N GLY A 109 -0.62 5.77 -6.00
CA GLY A 109 -1.36 6.76 -5.23
C GLY A 109 -2.75 7.07 -5.81
N LEU A 110 -2.87 7.15 -7.14
CA LEU A 110 -4.16 7.32 -7.82
C LEU A 110 -5.08 6.11 -7.62
N LEU A 111 -4.55 4.89 -7.63
CA LEU A 111 -5.34 3.70 -7.32
C LEU A 111 -5.81 3.69 -5.86
N LEU A 112 -4.95 4.07 -4.92
CA LEU A 112 -5.34 4.19 -3.51
C LEU A 112 -6.45 5.23 -3.33
N LEU A 113 -6.33 6.40 -3.98
CA LEU A 113 -7.36 7.43 -3.98
C LEU A 113 -8.68 6.92 -4.57
N ALA A 114 -8.63 6.21 -5.70
CA ALA A 114 -9.80 5.61 -6.32
C ALA A 114 -10.46 4.57 -5.40
N GLY A 115 -9.68 3.73 -4.71
CA GLY A 115 -10.20 2.77 -3.73
C GLY A 115 -10.97 3.45 -2.59
N TRP A 116 -10.42 4.52 -2.03
CA TRP A 116 -11.11 5.32 -1.01
C TRP A 116 -12.37 6.01 -1.54
N ALA A 117 -12.33 6.53 -2.78
CA ALA A 117 -13.49 7.14 -3.42
C ALA A 117 -14.62 6.12 -3.65
N LEU A 118 -14.29 4.89 -4.06
CA LEU A 118 -15.25 3.80 -4.20
C LEU A 118 -15.86 3.38 -2.87
N LEU A 119 -15.05 3.29 -1.80
CA LEU A 119 -15.54 3.01 -0.45
C LEU A 119 -16.50 4.11 0.02
N PHE A 120 -16.12 5.37 -0.14
CA PHE A 120 -16.97 6.52 0.17
C PHE A 120 -18.29 6.48 -0.61
N TYR A 121 -18.23 6.26 -1.92
CA TYR A 121 -19.42 6.15 -2.77
C TYR A 121 -20.32 4.99 -2.34
N SER A 122 -19.75 3.84 -1.94
CA SER A 122 -20.55 2.70 -1.46
C SER A 122 -21.42 3.06 -0.27
N PHE A 123 -20.91 3.86 0.67
CA PHE A 123 -21.69 4.29 1.84
C PHE A 123 -22.77 5.29 1.48
N ILE A 124 -22.50 6.23 0.57
CA ILE A 124 -23.50 7.21 0.14
C ILE A 124 -24.61 6.55 -0.67
N ALA A 125 -24.28 5.61 -1.55
CA ALA A 125 -25.26 4.89 -2.37
C ALA A 125 -26.24 4.04 -1.53
N HIS A 126 -25.91 3.75 -0.28
CA HIS A 126 -26.81 3.07 0.66
C HIS A 126 -27.71 4.03 1.47
N ILE A 127 -27.42 5.33 1.44
CA ILE A 127 -28.19 6.37 2.17
C ILE A 127 -29.25 6.99 1.26
N VAL A 128 -29.02 7.01 -0.06
CA VAL A 128 -29.91 7.59 -1.09
C VAL A 128 -30.74 6.49 -1.73
#